data_AF-A0A8J7G7A0-F1
#
_entry.id   AF-A0A8J7G7A0-F1
#
_cell.length_a   1.000
_cell.length_b   1.000
_cell.length_c   1.000
_cell.angle_alpha   90.00
_cell.angle_beta   90.00
_cell.angle_gamma   90.00
#
_symmetry.space_group_name_H-M   'P 1'
#
loop_
_entity.id
_entity.type
_entity.pdbx_description
1 polymer ?
#
loop_
_entity_poly.entity_id
_entity_poly.type
_entity_poly.pdbx_seq_one_letter_code
_entity_poly.pdbx_strand_id
1 'polypeptide(L)' 'MDGFWYLLLLLLGLVVFIVGVIQIKTRRGLTGFVPLVMGGGLIAVSIFLLSPNSSKIIEEILNL' A
#
# COMPACT_ATOMS: atom_id res chain seq x y z
N MET A 1 16.88 9.90 5.08
CA MET A 1 16.48 9.93 3.64
C MET A 1 15.28 9.01 3.40
N ASP A 2 14.41 8.88 4.41
CA ASP A 2 13.57 7.69 4.54
C ASP A 2 12.20 7.89 3.89
N GLY A 3 11.71 9.14 3.86
CA GLY A 3 10.46 9.54 3.20
C GLY A 3 10.40 9.21 1.70
N PHE A 4 11.53 9.22 0.99
CA PHE A 4 11.57 8.95 -0.45
C PHE A 4 11.17 7.52 -0.80
N TRP A 5 11.63 6.54 -0.02
CA TRP A 5 11.32 5.12 -0.24
C TRP A 5 9.85 4.81 0.01
N TYR A 6 9.25 5.43 1.03
CA TYR A 6 7.83 5.29 1.31
C TYR A 6 6.95 5.94 0.22
N LEU A 7 7.38 7.08 -0.34
CA LEU A 7 6.70 7.68 -1.49
C LEU A 7 6.80 6.79 -2.73
N LEU A 8 7.94 6.13 -2.96
CA LEU A 8 8.11 5.17 -4.05
C LEU A 8 7.19 3.95 -3.90
N LEU A 9 7.09 3.42 -2.67
CA LEU A 9 6.18 2.32 -2.30
C LEU A 9 4.70 2.70 -2.48
N LEU A 10 4.34 3.92 -2.07
CA LEU A 10 3.00 4.48 -2.27
C LEU A 10 2.66 4.57 -3.76
N LEU A 11 3.60 5.06 -4.59
CA LEU A 11 3.43 5.15 -6.03
C LEU A 11 3.25 3.77 -6.66
N LEU A 12 4.06 2.79 -6.25
CA LEU A 12 3.96 1.42 -6.74
C LEU A 12 2.62 0.77 -6.35
N GLY A 13 2.19 0.94 -5.10
CA GLY A 13 0.89 0.47 -4.60
C GLY A 13 -0.28 1.08 -5.37
N LEU A 14 -0.19 2.38 -5.69
CA LEU A 14 -1.18 3.10 -6.50
C LEU A 14 -1.30 2.51 -7.91
N VAL A 15 -0.17 2.21 -8.56
CA VAL A 15 -0.17 1.60 -9.90
C VAL A 15 -0.84 0.22 -9.87
N VAL A 16 -0.49 -0.63 -8.88
CA VAL A 16 -1.08 -1.96 -8.72
C VAL A 16 -2.58 -1.87 -8.44
N PHE A 17 -3.00 -0.91 -7.60
CA PHE A 17 -4.41 -0.67 -7.30
C PHE A 17 -5.20 -0.26 -8.55
N ILE A 18 -4.68 0.68 -9.35
CA ILE A 18 -5.31 1.11 -10.60
C ILE A 18 -5.43 -0.05 -11.59
N VAL A 19 -4.38 -0.88 -11.73
CA VAL A 19 -4.42 -2.09 -12.56
C VAL A 19 -5.49 -3.05 -12.06
N GLY A 20 -5.63 -3.25 -10.74
CA GLY A 20 -6.69 -4.05 -10.13
C GLY A 20 -8.10 -3.51 -10.44
N VAL A 21 -8.30 -2.19 -10.33
CA VAL A 21 -9.57 -1.52 -10.67
C VAL A 21 -9.93 -1.72 -12.15
N ILE A 22 -8.96 -1.54 -13.06
CA ILE A 22 -9.16 -1.73 -14.50
C ILE A 22 -9.46 -3.20 -14.80
N GLN A 23 -8.76 -4.14 -14.14
CA GLN A 23 -9.00 -5.57 -14.32
C GLN A 23 -10.38 -6.00 -13.81
N ILE A 24 -10.86 -5.52 -12.66
CA ILE A 24 -12.23 -5.78 -12.19
C ILE A 24 -13.27 -5.27 -13.19
N LYS A 25 -13.04 -4.08 -13.75
CA LYS A 25 -13.97 -3.46 -14.70
C LYS A 25 -13.99 -4.19 -16.05
N THR A 26 -12.85 -4.74 -16.47
CA THR A 26 -12.67 -5.36 -17.79
C THR A 26 -12.95 -6.87 -17.79
N ARG A 27 -12.53 -7.57 -16.73
CA ARG A 27 -12.74 -9.00 -16.55
C ARG A 27 -13.51 -9.16 -15.23
N ARG A 28 -14.84 -9.33 -15.31
CA ARG A 28 -15.74 -9.58 -14.17
C ARG A 28 -15.42 -10.90 -13.46
N GLY A 29 -14.29 -10.98 -12.76
CA GLY A 29 -13.84 -12.20 -12.09
C GLY A 29 -12.89 -11.92 -10.93
N LEU A 30 -12.77 -12.93 -10.06
CA LEU A 30 -11.93 -12.93 -8.85
C LEU A 30 -10.48 -12.46 -9.10
N THR A 31 -9.97 -12.62 -10.31
CA THR A 31 -8.61 -12.25 -10.71
C THR A 31 -8.34 -10.74 -10.67
N GLY A 32 -9.36 -9.88 -10.77
CA GLY A 32 -9.20 -8.44 -10.58
C GLY A 32 -9.28 -8.01 -9.09
N PHE A 33 -9.96 -8.81 -8.26
CA PHE A 33 -10.18 -8.49 -6.85
C PHE A 33 -8.90 -8.61 -6.02
N VAL A 34 -8.09 -9.64 -6.30
CA VAL A 34 -6.80 -9.88 -5.63
C VAL A 34 -5.84 -8.68 -5.74
N PRO A 35 -5.49 -8.18 -6.95
CA PRO A 35 -4.60 -7.03 -7.08
C PRO A 35 -5.21 -5.73 -6.52
N LEU A 36 -6.54 -5.60 -6.51
CA LEU A 36 -7.20 -4.42 -5.93
C LEU A 36 -7.07 -4.39 -4.40
N VAL A 37 -7.36 -5.51 -3.72
CA VAL A 37 -7.18 -5.60 -2.26
C VAL A 37 -5.71 -5.49 -1.88
N MET A 38 -4.82 -6.13 -2.64
CA MET A 38 -3.38 -6.08 -2.39
C MET A 38 -2.80 -4.68 -2.58
N GLY A 39 -3.18 -3.98 -3.67
CA GLY A 39 -2.78 -2.60 -3.93
C GLY A 39 -3.34 -1.64 -2.88
N GLY A 40 -4.61 -1.81 -2.47
CA GLY A 40 -5.23 -1.01 -1.42
C GLY A 40 -4.54 -1.18 -0.06
N GLY A 41 -4.20 -2.42 0.29
CA GLY A 41 -3.44 -2.73 1.52
C GLY A 41 -2.05 -2.12 1.50
N LEU A 42 -1.33 -2.19 0.38
CA LEU A 42 -0.01 -1.56 0.21
C LEU A 42 -0.05 -0.04 0.36
N ILE A 43 -1.09 0.61 -0.19
CA ILE A 43 -1.30 2.06 -0.03
C ILE A 43 -1.57 2.38 1.45
N ALA A 44 -2.47 1.63 2.10
CA ALA A 44 -2.81 1.85 3.51
C ALA A 44 -1.58 1.69 4.42
N VAL A 45 -0.77 0.65 4.21
CA VAL A 45 0.48 0.43 4.95
C VAL A 45 1.50 1.53 4.66
N SER A 46 1.63 1.96 3.41
CA SER A 46 2.55 3.05 3.05
C SER A 46 2.16 4.37 3.70
N ILE A 47 0.86 4.72 3.70
CA ILE A 47 0.34 5.91 4.39
C ILE A 47 0.52 5.78 5.90
N PHE A 48 0.29 4.59 6.46
CA PHE A 48 0.53 4.35 7.88
C PHE A 48 2.01 4.60 8.20
N LEU A 49 2.95 4.00 7.50
CA LEU A 49 4.40 4.21 7.70
C LEU A 49 4.86 5.65 7.47
N LEU A 50 4.21 6.39 6.57
CA LEU A 50 4.49 7.81 6.34
C LEU A 50 3.98 8.72 7.46
N SER A 51 3.00 8.24 8.25
CA SER A 51 2.44 9.01 9.35
C SER A 51 3.45 9.10 10.50
N PRO A 52 3.70 10.30 11.06
CA PRO A 52 4.67 10.52 12.14
C PRO A 52 4.34 9.79 13.45
N ASN A 53 3.14 9.18 13.54
CA ASN A 53 2.74 8.38 14.69
C ASN A 53 3.23 6.92 14.62
N SER A 54 3.65 6.46 13.44
CA SER A 54 3.94 5.05 13.17
C SER A 54 5.39 4.69 13.43
N SER A 55 6.30 5.64 13.22
CA SER A 55 7.70 5.53 13.66
C SER A 55 7.78 5.29 15.18
N LYS A 56 6.93 5.95 15.98
CA LYS A 56 6.83 5.70 17.42
C LYS A 56 6.34 4.30 17.76
N ILE A 57 5.31 3.79 17.06
CA ILE A 57 4.77 2.44 17.29
C ILE A 57 5.79 1.37 16.91
N ILE A 58 6.54 1.58 15.82
CA ILE A 58 7.59 0.64 15.38
C ILE A 58 8.78 0.68 16.35
N GLU A 59 9.19 1.85 16.82
CA GLU A 59 10.19 1.96 17.89
C GLU A 59 9.73 1.25 19.17
N GLU A 60 8.45 1.35 19.54
CA GLU A 60 7.90 0.73 20.74
C GLU A 60 7.82 -0.80 20.63
N ILE A 61 7.56 -1.34 19.43
CA ILE A 61 7.59 -2.79 19.16
C ILE A 61 9.02 -3.32 19.05
N LEU A 62 9.95 -2.55 18.48
CA LEU A 62 11.34 -2.98 18.28
C LEU A 62 12.20 -2.86 19.56
N ASN A 63 11.79 -2.01 20.51
CA ASN A 63 12.40 -1.91 21.86
C ASN A 63 11.84 -2.94 22.87
N LEU A 64 11.02 -3.89 22.41
CA LEU A 64 10.45 -4.97 23.23
C LEU A 64 11.19 -6.29 22.96
#